data_AF-C0XGL8-F1
#
_entry.id   AF-C0XGL8-F1
#
_cell.length_a   1.000
_cell.length_b   1.000
_cell.length_c   1.000
_cell.angle_alpha   90.00
_cell.angle_beta   90.00
_cell.angle_gamma   90.00
#
_symmetry.space_group_name_H-M   'P 1'
#
loop_
_entity.id
_entity.type
_entity.pdbx_description
1 polymer ?
#
loop_
_entity_poly.entity_id
_entity_poly.type
_entity_poly.pdbx_seq_one_letter_code
_entity_poly.pdbx_strand_id
1 'polypeptide(L)' 'MELMEYLDETVAVEKRTPSTHTHRKKFGHHYYKRTHDIETLMKIFNYSSQKITKHYIGVTDDEINQLQNNFRLG' A
#
# COMPACT_ATOMS: atom_id res chain seq x y z
N MET A 1 -2.80 40.41 -2.63
CA MET A 1 -2.07 39.53 -3.58
C MET A 1 -1.05 38.68 -2.85
N GLU A 2 -0.31 39.24 -1.88
CA GLU A 2 0.62 38.51 -0.98
C GLU A 2 -0.07 37.57 0.03
N LEU A 3 -1.25 37.94 0.54
CA LEU A 3 -1.98 37.13 1.54
C LEU A 3 -2.65 35.86 0.97
N MET A 4 -2.92 35.81 -0.34
CA MET A 4 -3.53 34.63 -0.98
C MET A 4 -2.49 33.55 -1.31
N GLU A 5 -1.25 33.94 -1.57
CA GLU A 5 -0.11 33.03 -1.79
C GLU A 5 0.29 32.33 -0.47
N TYR A 6 0.27 33.05 0.65
CA TYR A 6 0.51 32.51 1.99
C TYR A 6 -0.56 31.50 2.45
N LEU A 7 -1.81 31.70 2.01
CA LEU A 7 -2.91 30.76 2.26
C LEU A 7 -2.77 29.48 1.42
N ASP A 8 -2.26 29.56 0.19
CA ASP A 8 -2.03 28.37 -0.65
C ASP A 8 -0.88 27.50 -0.12
N GLU A 9 0.21 28.10 0.38
CA GLU A 9 1.30 27.37 1.03
C GLU A 9 0.86 26.71 2.34
N THR A 10 0.05 27.38 3.16
CA THR A 10 -0.46 26.81 4.43
C THR A 10 -1.51 25.72 4.22
N VAL A 11 -2.37 25.85 3.19
CA VAL A 11 -3.30 24.79 2.76
C VAL A 11 -2.55 23.60 2.13
N ALA A 12 -1.43 23.84 1.46
CA ALA A 12 -0.59 22.78 0.88
C ALA A 12 0.17 21.96 1.93
N VAL A 13 0.45 22.51 3.12
CA VAL A 13 1.14 21.82 4.23
C VAL A 13 0.21 20.84 4.97
N GLU A 14 -1.11 20.96 4.80
CA GLU A 14 -2.07 19.93 5.21
C GLU A 14 -2.07 18.71 4.25
N LYS A 15 -1.06 18.57 3.38
CA LYS A 15 -0.79 17.35 2.60
C LYS A 15 -0.42 16.19 3.54
N ARG A 16 -1.47 15.52 4.01
CA ARG A 16 -1.56 14.10 4.37
C ARG A 16 -0.25 13.49 4.82
N THR A 17 0.02 13.55 6.12
CA THR A 17 0.86 12.53 6.74
C THR A 17 0.26 11.16 6.37
N PRO A 18 0.99 10.29 5.64
CA PRO A 18 0.43 9.02 5.28
C PRO A 18 0.21 8.24 6.58
N SER A 19 -1.01 7.74 6.79
CA SER A 19 -1.33 7.01 8.02
C SER A 19 -0.33 5.88 8.26
N THR A 20 -0.06 5.54 9.51
CA THR A 20 0.82 4.41 9.88
C THR A 20 0.41 3.12 9.16
N HIS A 21 -0.90 2.94 8.92
CA HIS A 21 -1.40 1.81 8.14
C HIS A 21 -0.99 1.88 6.67
N THR A 22 -1.08 3.04 6.01
CA THR A 22 -0.63 3.20 4.61
C THR A 22 0.85 2.87 4.46
N HIS A 23 1.69 3.33 5.39
CA HIS A 23 3.11 2.99 5.40
C HIS A 23 3.35 1.49 5.59
N ARG A 24 2.71 0.86 6.58
CA ARG A 24 2.83 -0.59 6.83
C ARG A 24 2.39 -1.42 5.63
N LYS A 25 1.30 -1.03 4.95
CA LYS A 25 0.83 -1.69 3.73
C LYS A 25 1.86 -1.58 2.60
N LYS A 26 2.36 -0.37 2.33
CA LYS A 26 3.38 -0.13 1.29
C LYS A 26 4.67 -0.90 1.56
N PHE A 27 5.15 -0.88 2.82
CA PHE A 27 6.31 -1.65 3.23
C PHE A 27 6.10 -3.15 2.99
N GLY A 28 5.00 -3.71 3.48
CA GLY A 28 4.71 -5.14 3.35
C GLY A 28 4.56 -5.58 1.89
N HIS A 29 3.92 -4.76 1.06
CA HIS A 29 3.80 -5.00 -0.38
C HIS A 29 5.15 -5.04 -1.08
N HIS A 30 5.98 -4.01 -0.86
CA HIS A 30 7.31 -3.93 -1.48
C HIS A 30 8.23 -5.06 -1.01
N TYR A 31 8.19 -5.38 0.28
CA TYR A 31 8.95 -6.50 0.84
C TYR A 31 8.55 -7.82 0.18
N TYR A 32 7.25 -8.14 0.15
CA TYR A 32 6.75 -9.37 -0.43
C TYR A 32 7.09 -9.50 -1.92
N LYS A 33 6.99 -8.43 -2.72
CA LYS A 33 7.37 -8.48 -4.15
C LYS A 33 8.84 -8.79 -4.38
N ARG A 34 9.72 -8.48 -3.43
CA ARG A 34 11.17 -8.73 -3.53
C ARG A 34 11.58 -10.07 -2.96
N THR A 35 11.01 -10.47 -1.83
CA THR A 35 11.45 -11.66 -1.09
C THR A 35 10.52 -12.85 -1.26
N HIS A 36 9.25 -12.61 -1.59
CA HIS A 36 8.16 -13.59 -1.54
C HIS A 36 8.00 -14.27 -0.16
N ASP A 37 8.58 -13.69 0.91
CA ASP A 37 8.52 -14.22 2.26
C ASP A 37 7.32 -13.62 3.03
N ILE A 38 6.22 -14.36 3.05
CA ILE A 38 5.01 -13.97 3.78
C ILE A 38 5.11 -14.26 5.29
N GLU A 39 5.92 -15.25 5.70
CA GLU A 39 6.02 -15.67 7.10
C GLU A 39 6.70 -14.59 7.95
N THR A 40 7.74 -13.96 7.42
CA THR A 40 8.37 -12.82 8.07
C THR A 40 7.41 -11.64 8.21
N LEU A 41 6.60 -11.35 7.19
CA LEU A 41 5.57 -10.31 7.28
C LEU A 41 4.48 -10.64 8.30
N MET A 42 4.09 -11.91 8.41
CA MET A 42 3.15 -12.37 9.45
C MET A 42 3.68 -12.10 10.84
N LYS A 43 4.97 -12.39 11.10
CA LYS A 43 5.63 -12.09 12.38
C LYS A 43 5.70 -10.59 12.64
N ILE A 44 6.09 -9.80 11.64
CA ILE A 44 6.20 -8.32 11.75
C ILE A 44 4.83 -7.68 12.03
N PHE A 45 3.76 -8.18 11.42
CA PHE A 45 2.41 -7.63 11.58
C PHE A 45 1.59 -8.30 12.67
N ASN A 46 2.13 -9.35 13.31
CA ASN A 46 1.46 -10.18 14.30
C ASN A 46 0.12 -10.76 13.80
N TYR A 47 0.13 -11.28 12.57
CA TYR A 47 -1.04 -11.92 11.96
C TYR A 47 -0.87 -13.43 11.94
N SER A 48 -1.93 -14.14 12.33
CA SER A 48 -1.96 -15.61 12.39
C SER A 48 -2.23 -16.27 11.04
N SER A 49 -2.57 -15.50 10.01
CA SER A 49 -2.94 -16.03 8.70
C SER A 49 -2.19 -15.32 7.57
N GLN A 50 -1.66 -16.12 6.64
CA GLN A 50 -1.11 -15.64 5.37
C GLN A 50 -2.17 -14.89 4.56
N LYS A 51 -3.42 -15.36 4.55
CA LYS A 51 -4.53 -14.72 3.82
C LYS A 51 -4.77 -13.31 4.31
N ILE A 52 -4.83 -13.12 5.64
CA ILE A 52 -5.00 -11.80 6.27
C ILE A 52 -3.82 -10.90 5.89
N THR A 53 -2.61 -11.43 5.92
CA THR A 53 -1.38 -10.68 5.60
C THR A 53 -1.35 -10.23 4.14
N LYS A 54 -1.59 -11.15 3.19
CA LYS A 54 -1.62 -10.85 1.74
C LYS A 54 -2.70 -9.83 1.38
N HIS A 55 -3.87 -9.97 1.98
CA HIS A 55 -4.97 -9.01 1.80
C HIS A 55 -4.61 -7.64 2.40
N TYR A 56 -4.05 -7.59 3.60
CA TYR A 56 -3.64 -6.35 4.24
C TYR A 56 -2.65 -5.56 3.39
N ILE A 57 -1.66 -6.22 2.78
CA ILE A 57 -0.64 -5.60 1.94
C ILE A 57 -1.08 -5.38 0.48
N GLY A 58 -2.29 -5.80 0.08
CA GLY A 58 -2.84 -5.57 -1.26
C GLY A 58 -2.22 -6.42 -2.38
N VAL A 59 -1.52 -7.53 -2.05
CA VAL A 59 -0.94 -8.42 -3.07
C VAL A 59 -2.02 -9.13 -3.87
N THR A 60 -3.12 -9.53 -3.22
CA THR A 60 -4.22 -10.24 -3.87
C THR A 60 -4.89 -9.38 -4.96
N ASP A 61 -5.03 -8.08 -4.72
CA ASP A 61 -5.63 -7.17 -5.70
C ASP A 61 -4.71 -6.97 -6.91
N ASP A 62 -3.39 -6.86 -6.66
CA ASP A 62 -2.37 -6.80 -7.72
C ASP A 62 -2.38 -8.06 -8.60
N GLU A 63 -2.45 -9.25 -8.00
CA GLU A 63 -2.50 -10.54 -8.71
C GLU A 63 -3.76 -10.64 -9.58
N ILE A 64 -4.92 -10.24 -9.05
CA ILE A 64 -6.18 -10.22 -9.80
C ILE A 64 -6.09 -9.25 -10.99
N ASN A 65 -5.57 -8.04 -10.77
CA ASN A 65 -5.42 -7.04 -11.83
C ASN A 65 -4.48 -7.54 -12.94
N GLN A 66 -3.38 -8.22 -12.59
CA GLN A 66 -2.49 -8.82 -13.58
C GLN A 66 -3.18 -9.91 -14.40
N LEU A 67 -3.94 -10.78 -13.74
CA LEU A 67 -4.71 -11.82 -14.43
C LEU A 67 -5.74 -11.23 -15.39
N GLN A 68 -6.49 -10.20 -14.95
CA GLN A 68 -7.47 -9.50 -15.78
C GLN A 68 -6.82 -8.85 -17.01
N ASN A 69 -5.69 -8.17 -16.85
CA ASN A 69 -4.98 -7.54 -17.97
C ASN A 69 -4.45 -8.55 -18.99
N ASN A 70 -4.10 -9.76 -18.53
CA ASN A 70 -3.60 -10.84 -19.38
C ASN A 70 -4.71 -11.73 -19.95
N PHE A 71 -5.96 -11.53 -19.53
CA PHE A 71 -7.09 -12.33 -19.97
C PHE A 71 -7.62 -11.80 -21.30
N ARG A 72 -7.41 -12.56 -22.38
CA ARG A 72 -8.03 -12.31 -23.70
C ARG A 72 -9.07 -13.40 -23.97
N LEU A 73 -10.32 -13.00 -24.16
CA LEU A 73 -11.34 -13.86 -24.76
C LEU A 73 -11.13 -13.80 -26.28
N GLY A 74 -10.88 -14.96 -26.88
CA GLY A 74 -10.74 -15.12 -28.33
C GLY A 74 -12.04 -14.88 -29.07
#